data_AF-A0A5N6T4E8-F1
#
_entry.id   AF-A0A5N6T4E8-F1
#
_cell.length_a   1.000
_cell.length_b   1.000
_cell.length_c   1.000
_cell.angle_alpha   90.00
_cell.angle_beta   90.00
_cell.angle_gamma   90.00
#
_symmetry.space_group_name_H-M   'P 1'
#
loop_
_entity.id
_entity.type
_entity.pdbx_description
1 polymer ?
#
loop_
_entity_poly.entity_id
_entity_poly.type
_entity_poly.pdbx_seq_one_letter_code
_entity_poly.pdbx_strand_id
1 'polypeptide(L)' 'MCCRLAREGLLAGTSTGLNVVVAIELARKLGSGKTVVPVAADTGLEYLMGDLFTD' A
#
# COMPACT_ATOMS: atom_id res chain seq x y z
N MET A 1 -5.35 -1.75 4.39
CA MET A 1 -4.58 -1.90 3.13
C MET A 1 -3.26 -2.61 3.36
N CYS A 2 -2.44 -2.20 4.34
CA CYS A 2 -1.13 -2.81 4.63
C CYS A 2 -1.19 -4.35 4.82
N CYS A 3 -2.14 -4.87 5.61
CA CYS A 3 -2.30 -6.33 5.77
C CYS A 3 -2.64 -7.06 4.46
N ARG A 4 -3.31 -6.40 3.52
CA ARG A 4 -3.59 -6.97 2.19
C ARG A 4 -2.32 -7.02 1.34
N LEU A 5 -1.55 -5.94 1.30
CA LEU A 5 -0.25 -5.89 0.62
C LEU A 5 0.71 -6.96 1.18
N ALA A 6 0.76 -7.13 2.50
CA ALA A 6 1.59 -8.17 3.12
C ALA A 6 1.18 -9.59 2.67
N ARG A 7 -0.13 -9.87 2.57
CA ARG A 7 -0.65 -11.15 2.03
C ARG A 7 -0.37 -11.33 0.53
N GLU A 8 -0.17 -10.24 -0.20
CA GLU A 8 0.26 -10.23 -1.62
C GLU A 8 1.80 -10.27 -1.77
N GLY A 9 2.56 -10.36 -0.68
CA GLY A 9 4.03 -10.44 -0.68
C GLY A 9 4.75 -9.09 -0.61
N LEU A 10 4.02 -7.99 -0.42
CA LEU A 10 4.55 -6.65 -0.26
C LEU A 10 4.47 -6.20 1.20
N LEU A 11 5.54 -6.47 1.96
CA LEU A 11 5.66 -6.03 3.34
C LEU A 11 6.09 -4.55 3.38
N ALA A 12 5.12 -3.65 3.45
CA ALA A 12 5.32 -2.20 3.39
C ALA A 12 4.64 -1.46 4.55
N GLY A 13 5.11 -0.25 4.85
CA GLY A 13 4.59 0.57 5.94
C GLY A 13 3.25 1.23 5.65
N THR A 14 2.75 1.95 6.66
CA THR A 14 1.44 2.64 6.61
C THR A 14 1.38 3.68 5.50
N SER A 15 2.47 4.42 5.30
CA SER A 15 2.58 5.46 4.27
C SER A 15 2.37 4.88 2.86
N THR A 16 3.03 3.76 2.57
CA THR A 16 2.88 3.00 1.33
C THR A 16 1.45 2.47 1.17
N GLY A 17 0.83 1.96 2.24
CA GLY A 17 -0.56 1.52 2.22
C GLY A 17 -1.54 2.62 1.82
N LEU A 18 -1.34 3.86 2.30
CA LEU A 18 -2.14 5.03 1.91
C LEU A 18 -1.90 5.41 0.45
N ASN A 19 -0.65 5.39 -0.02
CA ASN A 19 -0.32 5.66 -1.41
C ASN A 19 -1.04 4.69 -2.36
N VAL A 20 -1.12 3.40 -2.01
CA VAL A 20 -1.85 2.40 -2.80
C VAL A 20 -3.35 2.66 -2.81
N VAL A 21 -3.95 3.02 -1.67
CA VAL A 21 -5.39 3.39 -1.61
C VAL A 21 -5.69 4.54 -2.58
N VAL A 22 -4.91 5.62 -2.50
CA VAL A 22 -5.08 6.79 -3.37
C VAL A 22 -4.79 6.45 -4.83
N ALA A 23 -3.79 5.62 -5.12
CA ALA A 23 -3.45 5.21 -6.48
C ALA A 23 -4.59 4.42 -7.14
N ILE A 24 -5.25 3.53 -6.40
CA ILE A 24 -6.42 2.78 -6.87
C ILE A 24 -7.58 3.74 -7.17
N GLU A 25 -7.84 4.71 -6.28
CA GLU A 25 -8.89 5.71 -6.50
C GLU A 25 -8.59 6.59 -7.72
N LEU A 26 -7.33 7.04 -7.87
CA LEU A 26 -6.89 7.85 -8.99
C LEU A 26 -6.98 7.07 -10.31
N ALA A 27 -6.57 5.80 -10.33
CA ALA A 27 -6.67 4.96 -11.51
C ALA A 27 -8.13 4.81 -11.98
N ARG A 28 -9.09 4.68 -11.03
CA ARG A 28 -10.53 4.67 -11.34
C ARG A 28 -11.01 5.99 -11.94
N LYS A 29 -10.52 7.13 -11.44
CA LYS A 29 -10.87 8.47 -11.94
C LYS A 29 -10.29 8.75 -13.34
N LEU A 30 -9.08 8.29 -13.60
CA LEU A 30 -8.39 8.50 -14.88
C LEU A 30 -8.92 7.60 -16.02
N GLY A 31 -9.53 6.47 -15.69
CA GLY A 31 -10.10 5.54 -16.65
C GLY A 31 -9.07 4.60 -17.31
N SER A 32 -9.57 3.75 -18.22
CA SER A 32 -8.78 2.71 -18.88
C SER A 32 -7.62 3.27 -19.70
N GLY A 33 -6.51 2.52 -19.77
CA GLY A 33 -5.32 2.89 -20.56
C GLY A 33 -4.39 3.89 -19.86
N LYS A 34 -4.65 4.22 -18.59
CA LYS A 34 -3.76 5.04 -17.74
C LYS A 34 -3.12 4.16 -16.67
N THR A 35 -1.83 4.37 -16.42
CA THR A 35 -1.07 3.68 -15.38
C THR A 35 -0.73 4.65 -14.26
N VAL A 36 -1.06 4.28 -13.02
CA VAL A 36 -0.69 5.04 -11.81
C VAL A 36 0.35 4.23 -11.05
N VAL A 37 1.47 4.86 -10.70
CA VAL A 37 2.58 4.21 -9.98
C VAL A 37 2.76 4.89 -8.62
N PRO A 38 2.27 4.31 -7.52
CA PRO A 38 2.55 4.82 -6.18
C PRO A 38 3.99 4.55 -5.74
N VAL A 39 4.52 5.39 -4.85
CA VAL A 39 5.83 5.19 -4.22
C VAL A 39 5.66 4.34 -2.96
N ALA A 40 6.49 3.30 -2.81
CA ALA A 40 6.72 2.63 -1.54
C ALA A 40 7.83 3.37 -0.80
N ALA A 41 7.52 4.00 0.33
CA ALA A 41 8.43 4.89 1.04
C ALA A 41 9.32 4.17 2.06
N ASP A 42 8.84 3.04 2.58
CA ASP A 42 9.42 2.26 3.66
C ASP A 42 9.08 0.77 3.50
N THR A 43 9.68 -0.07 4.34
CA THR A 43 9.26 -1.46 4.47
C THR A 43 8.23 -1.61 5.58
N GLY A 44 7.69 -2.81 5.78
CA GLY A 44 6.86 -3.13 6.94
C GLY A 44 7.68 -3.60 8.15
N LEU A 45 9.00 -3.75 8.04
CA LEU A 45 9.86 -4.27 9.12
C LEU A 45 9.87 -3.33 10.34
N GLU A 46 9.80 -2.03 10.09
CA GLU A 46 9.76 -0.97 11.09
C GLU A 46 8.51 -1.02 11.97
N TYR A 47 7.47 -1.74 11.52
CA TYR A 47 6.15 -1.80 12.16
C TYR A 47 5.85 -3.15 12.81
N LEU A 48 6.82 -4.08 12.85
CA LEU A 48 6.61 -5.43 13.41
C LEU A 48 6.34 -5.46 14.92
N MET A 49 6.79 -4.44 15.65
CA MET A 49 6.55 -4.31 17.10
C MET A 49 5.23 -3.62 17.42
N GLY A 50 4.50 -3.12 16.41
CA GLY A 50 3.21 -2.46 16.57
C GLY A 50 2.02 -3.37 16.27
N ASP A 51 0.86 -2.75 16.16
CA ASP A 51 -0.43 -3.41 15.86
C ASP A 51 -0.76 -3.46 14.36
N LEU A 52 0.13 -2.94 13.49
CA LEU A 52 -0.15 -2.81 12.06
C LEU A 52 -0.40 -4.15 11.35
N PHE A 53 0.23 -5.23 11.83
CA PHE A 53 0.15 -6.57 11.25
C PHE A 53 -0.40 -7.62 12.20
N THR A 54 -0.94 -7.22 13.35
CA THR A 54 -1.62 -8.13 14.28
C THR A 54 -3.06 -8.37 13.80
N ASP A 55 -3.56 -9.60 13.98
CA ASP A 55 -4.96 -9.96 13.70
C ASP A 55 -5.93 -9.34 14.73
#